data_AF-C9WIW6-F1
#
_entry.id   AF-C9WIW6-F1
#
_cell.length_a   1.000
_cell.length_b   1.000
_cell.length_c   1.000
_cell.angle_alpha   90.00
_cell.angle_beta   90.00
_cell.angle_gamma   90.00
#
_symmetry.space_group_name_H-M   'P 1'
#
loop_
_entity.id
_entity.type
_entity.pdbx_description
1 polymer ?
#
loop_
_entity_poly.entity_id
_entity_poly.type
_entity_poly.pdbx_seq_one_letter_code
_entity_poly.pdbx_strand_id
1 'polypeptide(L)'
;DRSDAGLQVVGAPQRWVVDANWKLGADNFVGDAYHTMMTHRSMVELGLAPPDPQFALYGEHVHTEHGHGLGIIGPPPGMPLPEFMGMPENIVEELGRRLTPEQ
;
A
#
# COMPACT_ATOMS: atom_id res chain seq x y z
N ASP A 1 -5.81 7.92 10.37
CA ASP A 1 -6.80 8.55 11.27
C ASP A 1 -8.00 9.07 10.45
N ARG A 2 -8.63 8.18 9.68
CA ARG A 2 -9.54 8.58 8.59
C ARG A 2 -11.01 8.66 9.00
N SER A 3 -11.35 8.10 10.15
CA SER A 3 -12.73 8.02 10.64
C SER A 3 -12.81 8.36 12.12
N ASP A 4 -13.95 8.86 12.56
CA ASP A 4 -14.21 9.25 13.95
C ASP A 4 -14.18 8.05 14.90
N ALA A 5 -14.60 6.87 14.42
CA ALA A 5 -14.57 5.63 15.17
C ALA A 5 -13.20 4.92 15.18
N GLY A 6 -12.24 5.38 14.36
CA GLY A 6 -10.95 4.70 14.18
C GLY A 6 -11.05 3.37 13.42
N LEU A 7 -9.99 2.56 13.50
CA LEU A 7 -9.93 1.22 12.92
C LEU A 7 -10.20 0.15 13.98
N GLN A 8 -10.87 -0.93 13.58
CA GLN A 8 -10.99 -2.15 14.38
C GLN A 8 -10.29 -3.31 13.69
N VAL A 9 -9.66 -4.18 14.49
CA VAL A 9 -9.15 -5.46 14.00
C VAL A 9 -10.32 -6.45 13.93
N VAL A 10 -10.52 -7.08 12.77
CA VAL A 10 -11.59 -8.07 12.58
C VAL A 10 -11.09 -9.45 13.01
N GLY A 11 -11.62 -9.96 14.13
CA GLY A 11 -11.29 -11.30 14.63
C GLY A 11 -9.88 -11.42 15.21
N ALA A 12 -9.26 -12.60 15.05
CA ALA A 12 -7.90 -12.89 15.50
C ALA A 12 -6.92 -12.91 14.32
N PRO A 13 -5.62 -12.59 14.51
CA PRO A 13 -4.64 -12.66 13.44
C PRO A 13 -4.37 -14.10 13.01
N GLN A 14 -4.04 -14.29 11.74
CA GLN A 14 -3.49 -15.55 11.24
C GLN A 14 -2.07 -15.75 11.82
N ARG A 15 -1.75 -16.98 12.25
CA ARG A 15 -0.47 -17.30 12.90
C ARG A 15 0.10 -18.60 12.34
N TRP A 16 1.32 -18.54 11.83
CA TRP A 16 2.09 -19.69 11.33
C TRP A 16 3.59 -19.44 11.52
N VAL A 17 4.41 -20.47 11.32
CA VAL A 17 5.88 -20.38 11.40
C VAL A 17 6.45 -20.38 9.97
N VAL A 18 7.36 -19.46 9.70
CA VAL A 18 8.18 -19.43 8.48
C VAL A 18 9.63 -19.58 8.90
N ASP A 19 10.36 -20.51 8.29
CA ASP A 19 11.80 -20.69 8.53
C ASP A 19 12.60 -19.62 7.77
N ALA A 20 12.53 -18.40 8.27
CA ALA A 20 13.14 -17.23 7.68
C ALA A 20 13.52 -16.22 8.78
N ASN A 21 14.56 -15.41 8.52
CA ASN A 21 14.86 -14.31 9.43
C ASN A 21 13.78 -13.24 9.33
N TRP A 22 13.29 -12.73 10.47
CA TRP A 22 12.24 -11.72 10.53
C TRP A 22 12.54 -10.45 9.71
N LYS A 23 13.83 -10.12 9.52
CA LYS A 23 14.25 -8.96 8.73
C LYS A 23 13.87 -9.05 7.26
N LEU A 24 13.70 -10.24 6.69
CA LEU A 24 13.32 -10.39 5.28
C LEU A 24 11.94 -9.80 4.99
N GLY A 25 10.98 -9.99 5.91
CA GLY A 25 9.66 -9.35 5.78
C GLY A 25 9.74 -7.84 6.00
N ALA A 26 10.53 -7.39 6.97
CA ALA A 26 10.71 -5.96 7.23
C ALA A 26 11.37 -5.22 6.05
N ASP A 27 12.41 -5.80 5.46
CA ASP A 27 13.14 -5.28 4.29
C ASP A 27 12.26 -5.20 3.04
N ASN A 28 11.47 -6.24 2.77
CA ASN A 28 10.55 -6.23 1.65
C ASN A 28 9.50 -5.11 1.78
N PHE A 29 8.86 -4.98 2.94
CA PHE A 29 7.74 -4.04 3.12
C PHE A 29 8.15 -2.59 3.36
N VAL A 30 9.39 -2.31 3.78
CA VAL A 30 9.82 -0.91 3.97
C VAL A 30 9.94 -0.18 2.63
N GLY A 31 10.11 -0.88 1.50
CA GLY A 31 10.24 -0.19 0.21
C GLY A 31 10.38 -1.02 -1.08
N ASP A 32 10.30 -2.36 -1.07
CA ASP A 32 10.58 -3.17 -2.27
C ASP A 32 9.34 -3.37 -3.17
N ALA A 33 9.05 -2.38 -4.01
CA ALA A 33 8.09 -2.57 -5.11
C ALA A 33 8.69 -3.34 -6.30
N TYR A 34 10.02 -3.43 -6.38
CA TYR A 34 10.76 -3.99 -7.51
C TYR A 34 10.52 -5.49 -7.68
N HIS A 35 10.43 -6.24 -6.58
CA HIS A 35 10.21 -7.69 -6.61
C HIS A 35 8.89 -8.09 -7.31
N THR A 36 7.92 -7.18 -7.41
CA THR A 36 6.58 -7.43 -7.96
C THR A 36 6.64 -8.08 -9.34
N MET A 37 7.52 -7.63 -10.22
CA MET A 37 7.53 -8.10 -11.61
C MET A 37 7.98 -9.56 -11.77
N MET A 38 8.76 -10.08 -10.82
CA MET A 38 9.26 -11.45 -10.85
C MET A 38 8.53 -12.33 -9.84
N THR A 39 8.54 -11.96 -8.56
CA THR A 39 7.92 -12.76 -7.48
C THR A 39 6.41 -12.91 -7.68
N HIS A 40 5.74 -11.87 -8.21
CA HIS A 40 4.31 -11.88 -8.48
C HIS A 40 3.98 -12.06 -9.96
N ARG A 41 4.90 -12.60 -10.78
CA ARG A 41 4.69 -12.75 -12.23
C ARG A 41 3.40 -13.51 -12.58
N SER A 42 3.07 -14.56 -11.84
CA SER A 42 1.82 -15.30 -12.03
C SER A 42 0.58 -14.43 -11.79
N MET A 43 0.61 -13.54 -10.80
CA MET A 43 -0.48 -12.60 -10.51
C MET A 43 -0.60 -11.53 -11.59
N VAL A 44 0.52 -11.09 -12.17
CA VAL A 44 0.54 -10.22 -13.34
C VAL A 44 -0.13 -10.90 -14.53
N GLU A 45 0.20 -12.16 -14.81
CA GLU A 45 -0.40 -12.94 -15.89
C GLU A 45 -1.90 -13.21 -15.69
N LEU A 46 -2.35 -13.28 -14.44
CA LEU A 46 -3.77 -13.38 -14.07
C LEU A 46 -4.50 -12.03 -14.05
N GLY A 47 -3.80 -10.91 -14.27
CA GLY A 47 -4.38 -9.56 -14.21
C GLY A 47 -4.74 -9.08 -12.80
N LEU A 48 -4.13 -9.67 -11.77
CA LEU A 48 -4.35 -9.34 -10.35
C LEU A 48 -3.26 -8.43 -9.77
N ALA A 49 -2.14 -8.29 -10.46
CA ALA A 49 -1.05 -7.36 -10.13
C ALA A 49 -0.78 -6.40 -11.31
N PRO A 50 -0.18 -5.23 -11.08
CA PRO A 50 0.08 -4.25 -12.13
C PRO A 50 0.88 -4.86 -13.31
N PRO A 51 0.39 -4.77 -14.56
CA PRO A 51 1.10 -5.34 -15.71
C PRO A 51 2.19 -4.42 -16.26
N ASP A 52 2.14 -3.13 -15.93
CA ASP A 52 3.14 -2.16 -16.35
C ASP A 52 4.46 -2.37 -15.56
N PRO A 53 5.58 -2.71 -16.22
CA PRO A 53 6.88 -2.83 -15.54
C PRO A 53 7.36 -1.52 -14.91
N GLN A 54 6.78 -0.38 -15.29
CA GLN A 54 7.09 0.94 -14.77
C GLN A 54 6.13 1.41 -13.69
N PHE A 55 5.19 0.58 -13.21
CA PHE A 55 4.12 1.02 -12.29
C PHE A 55 4.63 1.77 -11.06
N ALA A 56 5.76 1.36 -10.50
CA ALA A 56 6.33 1.96 -9.30
C ALA A 56 7.00 3.34 -9.54
N LEU A 57 7.15 3.77 -10.80
CA LEU A 57 7.63 5.12 -11.12
C LEU A 57 6.58 6.21 -10.83
N TYR A 58 5.30 5.84 -10.76
CA TYR A 58 4.21 6.77 -10.48
C TYR A 58 3.95 6.89 -8.97
N GLY A 59 5.03 6.98 -8.20
CA GLY A 59 4.97 6.95 -6.74
C GLY A 59 6.14 7.67 -6.08
N GLU A 60 6.09 7.73 -4.76
CA GLU A 60 7.08 8.34 -3.90
C GLU A 60 7.67 7.31 -2.93
N HIS A 61 8.95 7.46 -2.61
CA HIS A 61 9.65 6.62 -1.65
C HIS A 61 10.22 7.49 -0.53
N VAL A 62 9.73 7.29 0.69
CA VAL A 62 9.99 8.17 1.83
C VAL A 62 10.56 7.36 2.99
N HIS A 63 11.58 7.91 3.66
CA HIS A 63 12.14 7.34 4.89
C HIS A 63 12.27 8.40 5.99
N THR A 64 12.46 7.95 7.23
CA THR A 64 12.62 8.78 8.43
C THR A 64 13.85 8.33 9.24
N GLU A 65 14.28 9.15 10.21
CA GLU A 65 15.54 8.99 10.96
C GLU A 65 15.67 7.66 11.73
N HIS A 66 14.57 7.03 12.13
CA HIS A 66 14.57 5.82 12.97
C HIS A 66 14.33 4.52 12.20
N GLY A 67 14.63 4.51 10.89
CA GLY A 67 14.53 3.33 10.05
C GLY A 67 13.10 2.99 9.60
N HIS A 68 12.13 3.88 9.82
CA HIS A 68 10.80 3.75 9.21
C HIS A 68 10.83 4.29 7.78
N GLY A 69 10.13 3.61 6.88
CA GLY A 69 9.94 4.04 5.51
C GLY A 69 8.65 3.48 4.91
N LEU A 70 8.25 4.06 3.80
CA LEU A 70 7.12 3.60 2.99
C LEU A 70 7.30 4.00 1.52
N GLY A 71 6.64 3.24 0.65
CA GLY A 71 6.34 3.64 -0.72
C GLY A 71 4.85 3.96 -0.89
N ILE A 72 4.54 5.01 -1.66
CA ILE A 72 3.16 5.35 -2.05
C ILE A 72 3.11 5.33 -3.58
N ILE A 73 2.29 4.47 -4.18
CA ILE A 73 2.19 4.30 -5.64
C ILE A 73 0.78 4.63 -6.10
N GLY A 74 0.66 5.51 -7.09
CA GLY A 74 -0.58 5.86 -7.78
C GLY A 74 -0.69 5.20 -9.17
N PRO A 75 -1.83 5.39 -9.86
CA PRO A 75 -1.97 4.94 -11.23
C PRO A 75 -1.12 5.80 -12.20
N PRO A 76 -0.75 5.26 -13.38
CA PRO A 76 -0.15 6.05 -14.43
C PRO A 76 -1.12 7.13 -14.98
N PRO A 77 -0.60 8.19 -15.62
CA PRO A 77 -1.43 9.10 -16.40
C PRO A 77 -2.30 8.35 -17.41
N GLY A 78 -3.58 8.71 -17.49
CA GLY A 78 -4.54 8.08 -18.41
C GLY A 78 -5.25 6.83 -17.87
N MET A 79 -4.98 6.42 -16.62
CA MET A 79 -5.72 5.37 -15.93
C MET A 79 -6.51 5.97 -14.75
N PRO A 80 -7.75 6.46 -14.98
CA PRO A 80 -8.55 7.01 -13.89
C PRO A 80 -9.00 5.88 -12.96
N LEU A 81 -8.66 6.01 -11.68
CA LEU A 81 -9.20 5.19 -10.60
C LEU A 81 -10.03 6.08 -9.66
N PRO A 82 -10.99 5.52 -8.92
CA PRO A 82 -11.69 6.27 -7.89
C PRO A 82 -10.69 6.92 -6.92
N GLU A 83 -10.92 8.20 -6.61
CA GLU A 83 -10.15 8.92 -5.60
C GLU A 83 -10.23 8.22 -4.24
N PHE A 84 -9.27 8.52 -3.36
CA PHE A 84 -9.21 7.96 -2.00
C PHE A 84 -9.33 6.43 -1.96
N MET A 85 -8.77 5.73 -2.96
CA MET A 85 -8.82 4.27 -3.11
C MET A 85 -10.24 3.69 -3.21
N GLY A 86 -11.24 4.50 -3.60
CA GLY A 86 -12.63 4.06 -3.66
C GLY A 86 -13.27 3.81 -2.30
N MET A 87 -12.81 4.50 -1.26
CA MET A 87 -13.40 4.42 0.07
C MET A 87 -14.88 4.86 0.06
N PRO A 88 -15.74 4.30 0.94
CA PRO A 88 -17.14 4.73 1.08
C PRO A 88 -17.26 6.22 1.38
N GLU A 89 -18.34 6.85 0.92
CA GLU A 89 -18.53 8.30 0.98
C GLU A 89 -18.46 8.85 2.40
N ASN A 90 -19.03 8.14 3.38
CA ASN A 90 -18.98 8.57 4.77
C ASN A 90 -17.55 8.59 5.33
N ILE A 91 -16.66 7.70 4.85
CA ILE A 91 -15.25 7.68 5.25
C ILE A 91 -14.48 8.80 4.56
N VAL A 92 -14.79 9.10 3.30
CA VAL A 92 -14.17 10.23 2.57
C VAL A 92 -14.55 11.56 3.22
N GLU A 93 -15.82 11.73 3.64
CA GLU A 93 -16.26 12.92 4.37
C GLU A 93 -15.51 13.09 5.69
N GLU A 94 -15.41 12.03 6.49
CA GLU A 94 -14.67 12.06 7.76
C GLU A 94 -13.18 12.32 7.53
N LEU A 95 -12.56 11.69 6.52
CA LEU A 95 -11.17 11.94 6.14
C LEU A 95 -10.94 13.43 5.84
N GLY A 96 -11.80 14.05 5.03
CA GLY A 96 -11.67 15.47 4.66
C GLY A 96 -11.83 16.45 5.82
N ARG A 97 -12.49 16.04 6.92
CA ARG A 97 -12.56 16.84 8.16
C ARG A 97 -11.37 16.61 9.09
N ARG A 98 -10.73 15.43 9.02
CA ARG A 98 -9.76 14.97 10.01
C ARG A 98 -8.31 15.16 9.59
N LEU A 99 -8.03 15.06 8.30
CA LEU A 99 -6.69 15.23 7.75
C LEU A 99 -6.48 16.67 7.25
N THR A 100 -5.23 17.14 7.29
CA THR A 100 -4.90 18.42 6.63
C THR A 100 -4.93 18.24 5.11
N PRO A 101 -5.01 19.33 4.32
CA PRO A 101 -4.97 19.22 2.86
C PRO A 101 -3.72 18.53 2.30
N GLU A 102 -2.61 18.52 3.04
CA GLU A 102 -1.36 17.85 2.68
C GLU A 102 -1.32 16.35 3.04
N GLN A 103 -2.25 15.88 3.88
CA GLN A 103 -2.33 14.50 4.40
C GLN A 103 -3.41 13.67 3.70
#